data_AF-A0A1X2HF78-F1
#
_entry.id   AF-A0A1X2HF78-F1
#
_cell.length_a   1.000
_cell.length_b   1.000
_cell.length_c   1.000
_cell.angle_alpha   90.00
_cell.angle_beta   90.00
_cell.angle_gamma   90.00
#
_symmetry.space_group_name_H-M   'P 1'
#
loop_
_entity.id
_entity.type
_entity.pdbx_description
1 polymer ?
#
loop_
_entity_poly.entity_id
_entity_poly.type
_entity_poly.pdbx_seq_one_letter_code
_entity_poly.pdbx_strand_id
1 'polypeptide(L)'
;MFKSPSSVCDLPLELLLKISGYWSFADLWYLGTCSRKCRTLVHQLIWHKYHIDLARPKINSFNHLVHSAVAFVSRHGYKHGNGYGDSSNNDEQIDHRMLQFVANRLSVEIYERTPQQNWQPSLDFFLDRTLGIILDHVVLDPSLDPLPNSCVSDLQHIGRLLTSGNRRRRHDAIDENDDDVSHPIQHNMGTKYAATRMGKLMTHFLVTLYPTLTAMFDDTDPACAIHHRLLLAHLSRHLDGLTHRYHQQQRRRIIEQRSLSPPSRHCLSVRHGFRVLVQFIGTLVQTDLLTATDLHILTRQRIIAFFIHNRLLPSSTHADKALVLQHHQHWRVWIEEVEFQIAVLLDLLRAVVCRQYTLWDSGKELNIFATMLNDTVSTLISSKSSPVLPESAPEDDSSLSSGSSASSDTATAMTATTSAIDTITATTTMTSSPPSSPPSSPLSSFSSSSAAAVVAAAAAAAAAVSPSR
;
A
#
# COMPACT_ATOMS: atom_id res chain seq x y z
N MET A 1 -38.94 10.72 28.65
CA MET A 1 -39.64 10.43 27.39
C MET A 1 -38.64 10.67 26.25
N PHE A 2 -38.00 9.61 25.74
CA PHE A 2 -37.03 9.75 24.65
C PHE A 2 -37.79 9.97 23.35
N LYS A 3 -37.66 11.15 22.73
CA LYS A 3 -38.15 11.36 21.37
C LYS A 3 -37.35 10.43 20.47
N SER A 4 -38.03 9.50 19.81
CA SER A 4 -37.45 8.67 18.77
C SER A 4 -36.86 9.58 17.69
N PRO A 5 -35.60 9.35 17.26
CA PRO A 5 -34.97 10.18 16.24
C PRO A 5 -35.79 10.09 14.96
N SER A 6 -36.20 11.25 14.47
CA SER A 6 -37.03 11.40 13.27
C SER A 6 -36.24 11.12 11.98
N SER A 7 -34.91 11.20 12.02
CA SER A 7 -34.03 10.97 10.88
C SER A 7 -32.70 10.34 11.30
N VAL A 8 -32.07 9.59 10.40
CA VAL A 8 -30.69 9.10 10.55
C VAL A 8 -29.71 10.26 10.77
N CYS A 9 -29.99 11.44 10.21
CA CYS A 9 -29.16 12.63 10.41
C CYS A 9 -29.22 13.20 11.84
N ASP A 10 -30.19 12.77 12.66
CA ASP A 10 -30.35 13.22 14.05
C ASP A 10 -29.55 12.34 15.03
N LEU A 11 -28.91 11.26 14.54
CA LEU A 11 -28.08 10.38 15.36
C LEU A 11 -26.78 11.09 15.80
N PRO A 12 -26.27 10.81 17.01
CA PRO A 12 -24.95 11.25 17.43
C PRO A 12 -23.85 10.83 16.44
N LEU A 13 -22.88 11.72 16.23
CA LEU A 13 -21.79 11.51 15.27
C LEU A 13 -21.00 10.23 15.57
N GLU A 14 -20.84 9.86 16.83
CA GLU A 14 -20.12 8.65 17.25
C GLU A 14 -20.80 7.37 16.77
N LEU A 15 -22.14 7.34 16.78
CA LEU A 15 -22.90 6.22 16.24
C LEU A 15 -22.82 6.19 14.71
N LEU A 16 -22.90 7.36 14.08
CA LEU A 16 -22.76 7.48 12.62
C LEU A 16 -21.37 7.08 12.16
N LEU A 17 -20.31 7.38 12.92
CA LEU A 17 -18.95 6.91 12.64
C LEU A 17 -18.85 5.39 12.73
N LYS A 18 -19.47 4.77 13.74
CA LYS A 18 -19.53 3.30 13.85
C LYS A 18 -20.29 2.68 12.67
N ILE A 19 -21.44 3.23 12.30
CA ILE A 19 -22.23 2.77 11.14
C ILE A 19 -21.44 2.96 9.84
N SER A 20 -20.75 4.09 9.69
CA SER A 20 -19.93 4.38 8.52
C SER A 20 -18.77 3.41 8.34
N GLY A 21 -18.36 2.70 9.39
CA GLY A 21 -17.39 1.61 9.30
C GLY A 21 -17.81 0.51 8.32
N TYR A 22 -19.11 0.31 8.13
CA TYR A 22 -19.68 -0.68 7.22
C TYR A 22 -19.96 -0.16 5.81
N TRP A 23 -19.75 1.13 5.56
CA TRP A 23 -20.04 1.77 4.29
C TRP A 23 -18.77 2.00 3.49
N SER A 24 -18.80 1.74 2.18
CA SER A 24 -17.69 2.11 1.30
C SER A 24 -17.62 3.64 1.12
N PHE A 25 -16.53 4.13 0.53
CA PHE A 25 -16.44 5.54 0.15
C PHE A 25 -17.57 5.92 -0.82
N ALA A 26 -17.90 5.02 -1.76
CA ALA A 26 -18.98 5.23 -2.70
C ALA A 26 -20.32 5.38 -1.98
N ASP A 27 -20.65 4.49 -1.03
CA ASP A 27 -21.93 4.58 -0.29
C ASP A 27 -22.08 5.90 0.45
N LEU A 28 -21.00 6.36 1.10
CA LEU A 28 -20.96 7.67 1.73
C LEU A 28 -21.17 8.78 0.70
N TRP A 29 -20.47 8.73 -0.43
CA TRP A 29 -20.60 9.72 -1.50
C TRP A 29 -22.04 9.83 -2.02
N TYR A 30 -22.69 8.70 -2.33
CA TYR A 30 -24.08 8.67 -2.79
C TYR A 30 -25.07 9.11 -1.71
N LEU A 31 -24.85 8.78 -0.44
CA LEU A 31 -25.66 9.33 0.65
C LEU A 31 -25.60 10.87 0.69
N GLY A 32 -24.44 11.44 0.37
CA GLY A 32 -24.24 12.89 0.30
C GLY A 32 -25.01 13.59 -0.84
N THR A 33 -25.48 12.83 -1.84
CA THR A 33 -26.28 13.39 -2.94
C THR A 33 -27.78 13.44 -2.61
N CYS A 34 -28.25 12.66 -1.64
CA CYS A 34 -29.68 12.55 -1.31
C CYS A 34 -30.30 13.85 -0.74
N SER A 35 -29.56 14.61 0.07
CA SER A 35 -30.07 15.87 0.64
C SER A 35 -28.93 16.80 1.08
N ARG A 36 -29.24 18.09 1.32
CA ARG A 36 -28.25 19.05 1.87
C ARG A 36 -27.78 18.65 3.28
N LYS A 37 -28.69 18.14 4.13
CA LYS A 37 -28.34 17.67 5.48
C LYS A 37 -27.42 16.45 5.42
N CYS A 38 -27.76 15.47 4.57
CA CYS A 38 -26.92 14.31 4.34
C CYS A 38 -25.53 14.70 3.83
N ARG A 39 -25.45 15.68 2.93
CA ARG A 39 -24.16 16.17 2.41
C ARG A 39 -23.24 16.70 3.52
N THR A 40 -23.76 17.57 4.39
CA THR A 40 -22.97 18.10 5.51
C THR A 40 -22.49 16.99 6.44
N LEU A 41 -23.38 16.04 6.78
CA LEU A 41 -23.03 14.89 7.59
C LEU A 41 -21.96 14.01 6.92
N VAL A 42 -22.17 13.67 5.65
CA VAL A 42 -21.25 12.83 4.86
C VAL A 42 -19.88 13.49 4.73
N HIS A 43 -19.81 14.82 4.56
CA HIS A 43 -18.53 15.53 4.54
C HIS A 43 -17.78 15.35 5.87
N GLN A 44 -18.48 15.39 7.02
CA GLN A 44 -17.87 15.12 8.32
C GLN A 44 -17.42 13.65 8.43
N LEU A 45 -18.25 12.70 8.02
CA LEU A 45 -17.91 11.28 8.05
C LEU A 45 -16.71 10.96 7.16
N ILE A 46 -16.67 11.50 5.93
CA ILE A 46 -15.56 11.33 4.99
C ILE A 46 -14.28 11.96 5.55
N TRP A 47 -14.38 13.15 6.15
CA TRP A 47 -13.24 13.78 6.82
C TRP A 47 -12.69 12.93 7.96
N HIS A 48 -13.54 12.41 8.83
CA HIS A 48 -13.08 11.60 9.96
C HIS A 48 -12.53 10.23 9.55
N LYS A 49 -13.11 9.62 8.52
CA LYS A 49 -12.77 8.26 8.08
C LYS A 49 -11.60 8.21 7.10
N TYR A 50 -11.57 9.14 6.15
CA TYR A 50 -10.58 9.17 5.06
C TYR A 50 -9.65 10.38 5.14
N HIS A 51 -9.85 11.32 6.08
CA HIS A 51 -9.07 12.56 6.13
C HIS A 51 -9.16 13.41 4.85
N ILE A 52 -10.27 13.28 4.11
CA ILE A 52 -10.53 14.03 2.88
C ILE A 52 -11.42 15.23 3.21
N ASP A 53 -10.92 16.45 3.00
CA ASP A 53 -11.70 17.67 3.21
C ASP A 53 -12.56 18.01 1.98
N LEU A 54 -13.86 17.78 2.11
CA LEU A 54 -14.88 18.13 1.11
C LEU A 54 -15.64 19.43 1.44
N ALA A 55 -15.27 20.15 2.50
CA ALA A 55 -16.02 21.31 2.98
C ALA A 55 -15.95 22.51 2.03
N ARG A 56 -14.94 22.57 1.14
CA ARG A 56 -14.67 23.71 0.25
C ARG A 56 -14.73 23.34 -1.24
N PRO A 57 -15.91 22.95 -1.76
CA PRO A 57 -16.05 22.47 -3.14
C PRO A 57 -15.73 23.52 -4.20
N LYS A 58 -15.95 24.81 -3.89
CA LYS A 58 -15.68 25.89 -4.85
C LYS A 58 -14.19 26.09 -5.12
N ILE A 59 -13.35 25.84 -4.11
CA ILE A 59 -11.89 26.01 -4.23
C ILE A 59 -11.27 24.76 -4.86
N ASN A 60 -11.81 23.59 -4.56
CA ASN A 60 -11.26 22.30 -4.99
C ASN A 60 -12.21 21.56 -5.95
N SER A 61 -12.81 22.28 -6.91
CA SER A 61 -13.82 21.70 -7.81
C SER A 61 -13.30 20.51 -8.60
N PHE A 62 -12.02 20.53 -9.00
CA PHE A 62 -11.35 19.43 -9.67
C PHE A 62 -11.20 18.20 -8.75
N ASN A 63 -10.74 18.39 -7.50
CA ASN A 63 -10.63 17.27 -6.55
C ASN A 63 -11.99 16.62 -6.32
N HIS A 64 -13.06 17.42 -6.17
CA HIS A 64 -14.42 16.90 -6.06
C HIS A 64 -14.83 16.07 -7.28
N LEU A 65 -14.45 16.50 -8.50
CA LEU A 65 -14.67 15.72 -9.72
C LEU A 65 -13.94 14.37 -9.65
N VAL A 66 -12.65 14.35 -9.29
CA VAL A 66 -11.87 13.10 -9.18
C VAL A 66 -12.45 12.17 -8.10
N HIS A 67 -12.77 12.68 -6.91
CA HIS A 67 -13.42 11.88 -5.86
C HIS A 67 -14.78 11.33 -6.35
N SER A 68 -15.54 12.10 -7.11
CA SER A 68 -16.80 11.62 -7.69
C SER A 68 -16.60 10.52 -8.72
N ALA A 69 -15.55 10.63 -9.56
CA ALA A 69 -15.18 9.62 -10.53
C ALA A 69 -14.78 8.32 -9.83
N VAL A 70 -13.96 8.41 -8.77
CA VAL A 70 -13.58 7.24 -7.97
C VAL A 70 -14.80 6.61 -7.31
N ALA A 71 -15.66 7.38 -6.63
CA ALA A 71 -16.89 6.84 -6.03
C ALA A 71 -17.79 6.12 -7.05
N PHE A 72 -17.93 6.69 -8.25
CA PHE A 72 -18.72 6.13 -9.32
C PHE A 72 -18.11 4.83 -9.86
N VAL A 73 -16.81 4.83 -10.14
CA VAL A 73 -16.06 3.63 -10.55
C VAL A 73 -16.15 2.55 -9.48
N SER A 74 -15.92 2.85 -8.21
CA SER A 74 -16.01 1.86 -7.12
C SER A 74 -17.37 1.18 -7.01
N ARG A 75 -18.46 1.88 -7.37
CA ARG A 75 -19.82 1.33 -7.32
C ARG A 75 -20.20 0.55 -8.57
N HIS A 76 -19.80 1.03 -9.74
CA HIS A 76 -20.28 0.52 -11.03
C HIS A 76 -19.22 -0.18 -11.88
N GLY A 77 -17.97 -0.22 -11.42
CA GLY A 77 -16.85 -0.80 -12.15
C GLY A 77 -16.82 -2.33 -12.19
N TYR A 78 -17.72 -2.99 -11.46
CA TYR A 78 -17.88 -4.44 -11.49
C TYR A 78 -19.21 -4.84 -12.11
N LYS A 79 -19.17 -5.80 -13.04
CA LYS A 79 -20.38 -6.40 -13.60
C LYS A 79 -21.06 -7.22 -12.51
N HIS A 80 -22.27 -6.85 -12.16
CA HIS A 80 -23.13 -7.69 -11.35
C HIS A 80 -23.60 -8.80 -12.29
N GLY A 81 -23.16 -10.04 -12.06
CA GLY A 81 -23.65 -11.17 -12.82
C GLY A 81 -25.16 -11.14 -12.82
N ASN A 82 -25.80 -11.01 -13.99
CA ASN A 82 -27.25 -11.11 -14.11
C ASN A 82 -27.63 -12.42 -13.42
N GLY A 83 -28.42 -12.34 -12.35
CA GLY A 83 -28.58 -13.35 -11.30
C GLY A 83 -29.21 -14.68 -11.72
N TYR A 84 -28.88 -15.19 -12.89
CA TYR A 84 -29.31 -16.48 -13.42
C TYR A 84 -28.18 -17.51 -13.23
N GLY A 85 -28.07 -17.99 -11.98
CA GLY A 85 -28.00 -19.42 -11.72
C GLY A 85 -26.67 -20.19 -11.81
N ASP A 86 -25.49 -19.57 -11.83
CA ASP A 86 -24.25 -20.35 -11.64
C ASP A 86 -23.24 -19.61 -10.75
N SER A 87 -23.35 -19.85 -9.44
CA SER A 87 -22.54 -19.19 -8.39
C SER A 87 -21.14 -19.79 -8.23
N SER A 88 -20.70 -20.67 -9.12
CA SER A 88 -19.50 -21.49 -8.87
C SER A 88 -18.17 -20.81 -9.22
N ASN A 89 -18.16 -19.72 -9.98
CA ASN A 89 -16.92 -18.95 -10.28
C ASN A 89 -17.20 -17.43 -10.33
N ASN A 90 -17.47 -16.83 -9.16
CA ASN A 90 -17.64 -15.38 -8.99
C ASN A 90 -16.29 -14.63 -9.13
N ASP A 91 -15.57 -14.81 -10.25
CA ASP A 91 -14.51 -13.88 -10.63
C ASP A 91 -15.20 -12.55 -10.95
N GLU A 92 -15.13 -11.59 -10.02
CA GLU A 92 -15.66 -10.24 -10.19
C GLU A 92 -15.08 -9.60 -11.46
N GLN A 93 -15.84 -9.68 -12.57
CA GLN A 93 -15.41 -9.18 -13.84
C GLN A 93 -15.54 -7.66 -13.86
N ILE A 94 -14.44 -6.98 -14.21
CA ILE A 94 -14.41 -5.53 -14.33
C ILE A 94 -15.17 -5.10 -15.58
N ASP A 95 -16.02 -4.10 -15.44
CA ASP A 95 -16.72 -3.47 -16.55
C ASP A 95 -15.82 -2.43 -17.23
N HIS A 96 -15.00 -2.90 -18.18
CA HIS A 96 -14.10 -2.04 -18.95
C HIS A 96 -14.83 -0.94 -19.73
N ARG A 97 -16.10 -1.12 -20.11
CA ARG A 97 -16.87 -0.08 -20.79
C ARG A 97 -17.17 1.07 -19.83
N MET A 98 -17.52 0.75 -18.59
CA MET A 98 -17.75 1.75 -17.55
C MET A 98 -16.45 2.51 -17.23
N LEU A 99 -15.33 1.80 -17.10
CA LEU A 99 -14.03 2.43 -16.87
C LEU A 99 -13.63 3.37 -18.02
N GLN A 100 -13.79 2.95 -19.27
CA GLN A 100 -13.50 3.79 -20.44
C GLN A 100 -14.36 5.05 -20.48
N PHE A 101 -15.65 4.92 -20.16
CA PHE A 101 -16.55 6.07 -20.11
C PHE A 101 -16.09 7.12 -19.08
N VAL A 102 -15.78 6.70 -17.87
CA VAL A 102 -15.31 7.60 -16.81
C VAL A 102 -13.94 8.18 -17.15
N ALA A 103 -13.04 7.36 -17.69
CA ALA A 103 -11.71 7.78 -18.14
C ALA A 103 -11.82 8.88 -19.20
N ASN A 104 -12.60 8.66 -20.26
CA ASN A 104 -12.85 9.66 -21.30
C ASN A 104 -13.38 10.97 -20.72
N ARG A 105 -14.36 10.89 -19.81
CA ARG A 105 -14.95 12.09 -19.23
C ARG A 105 -13.95 12.86 -18.36
N LEU A 106 -13.15 12.16 -17.56
CA LEU A 106 -12.12 12.77 -16.72
C LEU A 106 -11.00 13.37 -17.58
N SER A 107 -10.58 12.67 -18.62
CA SER A 107 -9.62 13.16 -19.62
C SER A 107 -10.10 14.48 -20.22
N VAL A 108 -11.31 14.54 -20.76
CA VAL A 108 -11.86 15.78 -21.35
C VAL A 108 -11.84 16.93 -20.34
N GLU A 109 -12.22 16.70 -19.08
CA GLU A 109 -12.17 17.74 -18.04
C GLU A 109 -10.76 18.20 -17.70
N ILE A 110 -9.77 17.32 -17.76
CA ILE A 110 -8.34 17.71 -17.62
C ILE A 110 -7.91 18.55 -18.82
N TYR A 111 -8.26 18.13 -20.03
CA TYR A 111 -7.93 18.83 -21.27
C TYR A 111 -8.55 20.23 -21.32
N GLU A 112 -9.85 20.36 -21.05
CA GLU A 112 -10.57 21.64 -21.07
C GLU A 112 -10.05 22.66 -20.04
N ARG A 113 -9.47 22.19 -18.93
CA ARG A 113 -8.88 23.05 -17.89
C ARG A 113 -7.41 23.35 -18.11
N THR A 114 -6.78 22.70 -19.09
CA THR A 114 -5.37 22.85 -19.41
C THR A 114 -5.22 23.91 -20.51
N PRO A 115 -4.37 24.94 -20.32
CA PRO A 115 -4.16 25.96 -21.35
C PRO A 115 -3.50 25.32 -22.59
N GLN A 116 -3.90 25.73 -23.79
CA GLN A 116 -3.35 25.21 -25.04
C GLN A 116 -1.84 25.51 -25.18
N GLN A 117 -1.40 26.66 -24.67
CA GLN A 117 0.01 27.04 -24.62
C GLN A 117 0.57 26.68 -23.25
N ASN A 118 1.78 26.09 -23.23
CA ASN A 118 2.45 25.66 -21.99
C ASN A 118 1.55 24.75 -21.13
N TRP A 119 0.95 23.74 -21.76
CA TRP A 119 0.04 22.81 -21.09
C TRP A 119 0.73 21.95 -20.01
N GLN A 120 2.04 21.68 -20.16
CA GLN A 120 2.77 20.72 -19.33
C GLN A 120 2.66 20.95 -17.81
N PRO A 121 2.88 22.16 -17.25
CA PRO A 121 2.76 22.38 -15.80
C PRO A 121 1.32 22.23 -15.29
N SER A 122 0.34 22.55 -16.12
CA SER A 122 -1.08 22.38 -15.77
C SER A 122 -1.48 20.92 -15.80
N LEU A 123 -1.02 20.17 -16.81
CA LEU A 123 -1.21 18.71 -16.85
C LEU A 123 -0.53 18.04 -15.66
N ASP A 124 0.71 18.42 -15.33
CA ASP A 124 1.44 17.95 -14.15
C ASP A 124 0.63 18.16 -12.87
N PHE A 125 0.06 19.36 -12.70
CA PHE A 125 -0.81 19.67 -11.56
C PHE A 125 -2.08 18.79 -11.53
N PHE A 126 -2.81 18.66 -12.64
CA PHE A 126 -4.04 17.87 -12.66
C PHE A 126 -3.79 16.37 -12.50
N LEU A 127 -2.69 15.86 -13.05
CA LEU A 127 -2.26 14.48 -12.87
C LEU A 127 -1.79 14.21 -11.45
N ASP A 128 -1.01 15.10 -10.82
CA ASP A 128 -0.59 14.97 -9.41
C ASP A 128 -1.83 14.90 -8.51
N ARG A 129 -2.83 15.76 -8.75
CA ARG A 129 -4.10 15.70 -8.01
C ARG A 129 -4.87 14.41 -8.26
N THR A 130 -4.94 13.97 -9.51
CA THR A 130 -5.71 12.76 -9.88
C THR A 130 -5.09 11.51 -9.28
N LEU A 131 -3.77 11.33 -9.46
CA LEU A 131 -3.01 10.20 -8.93
C LEU A 131 -3.02 10.21 -7.41
N GLY A 132 -2.77 11.36 -6.77
CA GLY A 132 -2.84 11.49 -5.33
C GLY A 132 -4.17 11.00 -4.76
N ILE A 133 -5.29 11.45 -5.33
CA ILE A 133 -6.64 11.05 -4.89
C ILE A 133 -6.88 9.55 -5.12
N ILE A 134 -6.49 9.01 -6.27
CA ILE A 134 -6.66 7.58 -6.57
C ILE A 134 -5.86 6.72 -5.58
N LEU A 135 -4.59 7.06 -5.33
CA LEU A 135 -3.74 6.34 -4.39
C LEU A 135 -4.25 6.46 -2.95
N ASP A 136 -4.72 7.63 -2.54
CA ASP A 136 -5.36 7.82 -1.23
C ASP A 136 -6.54 6.86 -1.06
N HIS A 137 -7.40 6.70 -2.06
CA HIS A 137 -8.50 5.74 -2.01
C HIS A 137 -8.05 4.29 -1.96
N VAL A 138 -6.99 3.94 -2.69
CA VAL A 138 -6.43 2.58 -2.64
C VAL A 138 -5.83 2.26 -1.26
N VAL A 139 -5.25 3.24 -0.56
CA VAL A 139 -4.61 3.02 0.74
C VAL A 139 -5.59 3.15 1.91
N LEU A 140 -6.61 4.00 1.79
CA LEU A 140 -7.52 4.35 2.87
C LEU A 140 -8.83 3.56 2.90
N ASP A 141 -9.13 2.76 1.88
CA ASP A 141 -10.38 2.01 1.84
C ASP A 141 -10.42 0.96 2.98
N PRO A 142 -11.34 1.05 3.95
CA PRO A 142 -11.39 0.06 5.03
C PRO A 142 -11.97 -1.28 4.57
N SER A 143 -12.56 -1.35 3.37
CA SER A 143 -12.97 -2.62 2.75
C SER A 143 -11.82 -3.38 2.10
N LEU A 144 -10.58 -2.87 2.21
CA LEU A 144 -9.34 -3.53 1.78
C LEU A 144 -8.95 -4.72 2.65
N ASP A 145 -9.83 -5.19 3.54
CA ASP A 145 -9.63 -6.47 4.20
C ASP A 145 -9.41 -7.50 3.06
N PRO A 146 -8.26 -8.19 3.02
CA PRO A 146 -8.08 -9.25 2.04
C PRO A 146 -9.26 -10.18 2.24
N LEU A 147 -10.06 -10.37 1.18
CA LEU A 147 -11.13 -11.37 1.16
C LEU A 147 -10.62 -12.58 1.94
N PRO A 148 -11.33 -13.04 2.98
CA PRO A 148 -10.83 -14.06 3.88
C PRO A 148 -10.71 -15.38 3.14
N ASN A 149 -9.64 -15.54 2.38
CA ASN A 149 -9.27 -16.79 1.75
C ASN A 149 -8.37 -17.49 2.76
N SER A 150 -8.98 -18.02 3.84
CA SER A 150 -8.58 -19.20 4.64
C SER A 150 -7.13 -19.35 5.18
N CYS A 151 -6.16 -18.54 4.76
CA CYS A 151 -4.73 -18.82 4.87
C CYS A 151 -4.11 -18.35 6.21
N VAL A 152 -4.73 -17.40 6.91
CA VAL A 152 -4.24 -16.97 8.24
C VAL A 152 -4.59 -18.01 9.31
N SER A 153 -5.69 -18.74 9.14
CA SER A 153 -6.08 -19.84 10.03
C SER A 153 -5.11 -21.02 9.91
N ASP A 154 -4.56 -21.26 8.71
CA ASP A 154 -3.60 -22.35 8.46
C ASP A 154 -2.21 -22.03 9.02
N LEU A 155 -1.73 -20.79 8.94
CA LEU A 155 -0.45 -20.40 9.58
C LEU A 155 -0.53 -20.42 11.11
N GLN A 156 -1.68 -20.06 11.70
CA GLN A 156 -1.92 -20.26 13.14
C GLN A 156 -2.02 -21.74 13.53
N HIS A 157 -2.48 -22.61 12.64
CA HIS A 157 -2.48 -24.06 12.84
C HIS A 157 -1.07 -24.66 12.74
N ILE A 158 -0.22 -24.18 11.82
CA ILE A 158 1.19 -24.58 11.72
C ILE A 158 1.97 -24.14 12.95
N GLY A 159 1.74 -22.93 13.47
CA GLY A 159 2.31 -22.47 14.74
C GLY A 159 1.87 -23.30 15.96
N ARG A 160 0.64 -23.82 15.97
CA ARG A 160 0.16 -24.77 16.99
C ARG A 160 0.72 -26.17 16.83
N LEU A 161 0.94 -26.64 15.60
CA LEU A 161 1.54 -27.95 15.34
C LEU A 161 3.02 -28.00 15.74
N LEU A 162 3.77 -26.92 15.51
CA LEU A 162 5.18 -26.82 15.93
C LEU A 162 5.35 -26.67 17.45
N THR A 163 4.30 -26.26 18.17
CA THR A 163 4.32 -26.15 19.65
C THR A 163 3.64 -27.34 20.36
N SER A 164 2.87 -28.17 19.64
CA SER A 164 2.18 -29.35 20.20
C SER A 164 2.99 -30.65 20.14
N GLY A 165 4.19 -30.64 19.58
CA GLY A 165 5.08 -31.80 19.49
C GLY A 165 5.80 -32.14 20.80
N ASN A 166 5.08 -32.35 21.92
CA ASN A 166 5.66 -33.05 23.08
C ASN A 166 4.67 -33.54 24.17
N ARG A 167 3.52 -34.13 23.78
CA ARG A 167 2.70 -34.92 24.72
C ARG A 167 2.25 -36.27 24.15
N ARG A 168 3.14 -37.24 24.38
CA ARG A 168 2.88 -38.57 24.99
C ARG A 168 1.92 -39.58 24.33
N ARG A 169 2.46 -40.81 24.27
CA ARG A 169 1.83 -42.15 24.45
C ARG A 169 1.25 -42.75 23.16
N ARG A 170 1.89 -43.80 22.62
CA ARG A 170 1.68 -45.22 22.99
C ARG A 170 0.20 -45.55 23.09
N HIS A 171 -0.36 -46.14 22.02
CA HIS A 171 -1.18 -47.34 22.14
C HIS A 171 -1.27 -48.05 20.79
N ASP A 172 -0.73 -49.26 20.77
CA ASP A 172 -0.94 -50.29 19.76
C ASP A 172 -2.40 -50.76 19.79
N ALA A 173 -3.03 -50.87 18.61
CA ALA A 173 -3.96 -51.95 18.24
C ALA A 173 -4.62 -51.64 16.87
N ILE A 174 -4.03 -52.23 15.84
CA ILE A 174 -4.66 -53.00 14.74
C ILE A 174 -6.18 -52.83 14.59
N ASP A 175 -6.60 -52.20 13.48
CA ASP A 175 -7.70 -52.74 12.67
C ASP A 175 -7.49 -52.32 11.20
N GLU A 176 -7.26 -53.32 10.35
CA GLU A 176 -7.10 -53.21 8.91
C GLU A 176 -8.50 -53.23 8.28
N ASN A 177 -8.89 -52.16 7.59
CA ASN A 177 -9.86 -52.26 6.50
C ASN A 177 -9.59 -51.17 5.45
N ASP A 178 -9.13 -51.66 4.31
CA ASP A 178 -9.15 -51.04 2.99
C ASP A 178 -10.54 -50.49 2.66
N ASP A 179 -10.61 -49.21 2.29
CA ASP A 179 -11.44 -48.78 1.16
C ASP A 179 -10.85 -47.51 0.56
N ASP A 180 -10.51 -47.66 -0.72
CA ASP A 180 -9.77 -46.80 -1.63
C ASP A 180 -10.54 -45.49 -1.91
N VAL A 181 -10.25 -44.43 -1.12
CA VAL A 181 -10.67 -43.06 -1.43
C VAL A 181 -9.44 -42.24 -1.80
N SER A 182 -9.04 -42.40 -3.06
CA SER A 182 -8.17 -41.48 -3.77
C SER A 182 -8.81 -40.09 -3.84
N HIS A 183 -8.75 -39.31 -2.76
CA HIS A 183 -9.00 -37.88 -2.81
C HIS A 183 -7.91 -37.26 -3.67
N PRO A 184 -8.20 -36.69 -4.87
CA PRO A 184 -7.21 -35.94 -5.59
C PRO A 184 -6.82 -34.79 -4.67
N ILE A 185 -5.56 -34.83 -4.20
CA ILE A 185 -4.89 -33.70 -3.59
C ILE A 185 -4.88 -32.65 -4.69
N GLN A 186 -5.96 -31.87 -4.78
CA GLN A 186 -6.01 -30.63 -5.51
C GLN A 186 -4.97 -29.75 -4.84
N HIS A 187 -3.75 -29.82 -5.37
CA HIS A 187 -2.69 -28.86 -5.13
C HIS A 187 -3.22 -27.50 -5.58
N ASN A 188 -4.01 -26.88 -4.72
CA ASN A 188 -4.44 -25.49 -4.81
C ASN A 188 -3.26 -24.59 -4.43
N MET A 189 -2.10 -24.85 -5.06
CA MET A 189 -0.89 -24.02 -5.01
C MET A 189 -1.13 -22.66 -5.69
N GLY A 190 -2.26 -22.51 -6.39
CA GLY A 190 -2.71 -21.27 -6.99
C GLY A 190 -3.39 -20.34 -5.99
N THR A 191 -2.69 -19.93 -4.92
CA THR A 191 -3.11 -18.70 -4.23
C THR A 191 -2.81 -17.54 -5.18
N LYS A 192 -3.75 -17.28 -6.09
CA LYS A 192 -3.72 -16.15 -7.02
C LYS A 192 -3.35 -14.91 -6.21
N TYR A 193 -2.43 -14.14 -6.75
CA TYR A 193 -2.11 -12.83 -6.21
C TYR A 193 -3.42 -12.02 -6.01
N ALA A 194 -3.81 -11.83 -4.76
CA ALA A 194 -5.09 -11.22 -4.41
C ALA A 194 -4.86 -9.75 -4.11
N ALA A 195 -4.73 -8.95 -5.17
CA ALA A 195 -4.85 -7.51 -5.04
C ALA A 195 -6.18 -7.15 -4.38
N THR A 196 -6.19 -6.08 -3.59
CA THR A 196 -7.43 -5.59 -3.03
C THR A 196 -8.40 -5.23 -4.16
N ARG A 197 -9.70 -5.38 -3.89
CA ARG A 197 -10.76 -5.08 -4.86
C ARG A 197 -10.59 -3.66 -5.42
N MET A 198 -10.48 -2.68 -4.53
CA MET A 198 -10.23 -1.28 -4.91
C MET A 198 -8.91 -1.10 -5.66
N GLY A 199 -7.81 -1.72 -5.21
CA GLY A 199 -6.50 -1.62 -5.87
C GLY A 199 -6.56 -2.14 -7.31
N LYS A 200 -7.15 -3.33 -7.52
CA LYS A 200 -7.36 -3.90 -8.86
C LYS A 200 -8.18 -2.95 -9.74
N LEU A 201 -9.32 -2.47 -9.22
CA LEU A 201 -10.20 -1.58 -9.97
C LEU A 201 -9.53 -0.26 -10.35
N MET A 202 -8.81 0.37 -9.42
CA MET A 202 -8.10 1.62 -9.65
C MET A 202 -6.93 1.44 -10.61
N THR A 203 -6.21 0.31 -10.56
CA THR A 203 -5.19 -0.02 -11.55
C THR A 203 -5.79 -0.09 -12.95
N HIS A 204 -6.89 -0.83 -13.14
CA HIS A 204 -7.55 -0.88 -14.45
C HIS A 204 -8.10 0.48 -14.90
N PHE A 205 -8.57 1.31 -13.96
CA PHE A 205 -8.97 2.68 -14.27
C PHE A 205 -7.78 3.52 -14.76
N LEU A 206 -6.62 3.44 -14.12
CA LEU A 206 -5.39 4.13 -14.56
C LEU A 206 -4.91 3.64 -15.93
N VAL A 207 -4.93 2.32 -16.18
CA VAL A 207 -4.60 1.72 -17.48
C VAL A 207 -5.50 2.25 -18.59
N THR A 208 -6.74 2.59 -18.27
CA THR A 208 -7.70 3.13 -19.25
C THR A 208 -7.58 4.65 -19.40
N LEU A 209 -7.37 5.37 -18.29
CA LEU A 209 -7.22 6.82 -18.27
C LEU A 209 -5.98 7.29 -19.00
N TYR A 210 -4.86 6.60 -18.79
CA TYR A 210 -3.56 7.05 -19.26
C TYR A 210 -3.45 7.12 -20.80
N PRO A 211 -3.74 6.06 -21.58
CA PRO A 211 -3.73 6.14 -23.04
C PRO A 211 -4.70 7.19 -23.59
N THR A 212 -5.83 7.40 -22.92
CA THR A 212 -6.82 8.41 -23.28
C THR A 212 -6.28 9.83 -23.11
N LEU A 213 -5.52 10.09 -22.03
CA LEU A 213 -4.82 11.35 -21.85
C LEU A 213 -3.73 11.54 -22.90
N THR A 214 -2.89 10.54 -23.12
CA THR A 214 -1.82 10.59 -24.12
C THR A 214 -2.36 10.89 -25.52
N ALA A 215 -3.51 10.33 -25.88
CA ALA A 215 -4.15 10.57 -27.17
C ALA A 215 -4.69 12.00 -27.36
N MET A 216 -5.00 12.75 -26.30
CA MET A 216 -5.51 14.13 -26.41
C MET A 216 -4.43 15.19 -26.43
N PHE A 217 -3.23 14.89 -25.94
CA PHE A 217 -2.14 15.87 -25.84
C PHE A 217 -1.19 15.84 -27.05
N ASP A 218 -1.48 15.04 -28.08
CA ASP A 218 -0.81 14.85 -29.38
C ASP A 218 0.72 14.54 -29.36
N ASP A 219 1.46 15.09 -28.39
CA ASP A 219 2.85 14.82 -28.07
C ASP A 219 2.92 13.65 -27.08
N THR A 220 3.02 12.43 -27.62
CA THR A 220 2.96 11.18 -26.85
C THR A 220 4.04 11.06 -25.77
N ASP A 221 5.21 11.68 -25.96
CA ASP A 221 6.38 11.48 -25.11
C ASP A 221 6.34 12.28 -23.79
N PRO A 222 6.09 13.60 -23.77
CA PRO A 222 6.03 14.36 -22.52
C PRO A 222 4.88 13.95 -21.60
N ALA A 223 3.69 13.65 -22.13
CA ALA A 223 2.55 13.23 -21.31
C ALA A 223 2.81 11.88 -20.61
N CYS A 224 3.46 10.95 -21.33
CA CYS A 224 3.93 9.68 -20.79
C CYS A 224 4.91 9.86 -19.64
N ALA A 225 5.96 10.65 -19.89
CA ALA A 225 7.01 10.91 -18.91
C ALA A 225 6.46 11.61 -17.65
N ILE A 226 5.53 12.56 -17.81
CA ILE A 226 4.86 13.25 -16.69
C ILE A 226 4.06 12.25 -15.86
N HIS A 227 3.19 11.46 -16.49
CA HIS A 227 2.38 10.46 -15.78
C HIS A 227 3.26 9.47 -15.00
N HIS A 228 4.26 8.89 -15.66
CA HIS A 228 5.16 7.91 -15.06
C HIS A 228 5.94 8.49 -13.87
N ARG A 229 6.53 9.69 -14.04
CA ARG A 229 7.26 10.41 -12.99
C ARG A 229 6.37 10.69 -11.79
N LEU A 230 5.14 11.17 -12.01
CA LEU A 230 4.20 11.46 -10.93
C LEU A 230 3.74 10.21 -10.21
N LEU A 231 3.43 9.12 -10.93
CA LEU A 231 3.05 7.85 -10.34
C LEU A 231 4.13 7.35 -9.37
N LEU A 232 5.40 7.34 -9.81
CA LEU A 232 6.54 6.99 -8.96
C LEU A 232 6.71 7.92 -7.76
N ALA A 233 6.55 9.23 -7.96
CA ALA A 233 6.65 10.21 -6.89
C ALA A 233 5.59 9.99 -5.82
N HIS A 234 4.34 9.71 -6.21
CA HIS A 234 3.26 9.39 -5.28
C HIS A 234 3.51 8.08 -4.55
N LEU A 235 3.85 7.00 -5.26
CA LEU A 235 4.16 5.71 -4.63
C LEU A 235 5.30 5.85 -3.61
N SER A 236 6.36 6.58 -3.96
CA SER A 236 7.48 6.86 -3.05
C SER A 236 7.02 7.65 -1.82
N ARG A 237 6.22 8.71 -2.00
CA ARG A 237 5.68 9.53 -0.90
C ARG A 237 4.82 8.70 0.06
N HIS A 238 3.99 7.79 -0.47
CA HIS A 238 3.17 6.89 0.37
C HIS A 238 4.02 5.86 1.11
N LEU A 239 5.02 5.26 0.45
CA LEU A 239 5.97 4.34 1.09
C LEU A 239 6.75 5.05 2.21
N ASP A 240 7.26 6.26 1.95
CA ASP A 240 7.99 7.06 2.94
C ASP A 240 7.11 7.44 4.13
N GLY A 241 5.85 7.85 3.87
CA GLY A 241 4.88 8.15 4.92
C GLY A 241 4.53 6.93 5.79
N LEU A 242 4.39 5.74 5.18
CA LEU A 242 4.15 4.49 5.91
C LEU A 242 5.38 4.05 6.69
N THR A 243 6.57 4.12 6.09
CA THR A 243 7.86 3.84 6.75
C THR A 243 8.05 4.73 7.97
N HIS A 244 7.82 6.03 7.84
CA HIS A 244 7.94 6.97 8.95
C HIS A 244 6.99 6.63 10.10
N ARG A 245 5.70 6.41 9.79
CA ARG A 245 4.69 6.02 10.80
C ARG A 245 5.05 4.68 11.46
N TYR A 246 5.54 3.73 10.68
CA TYR A 246 5.96 2.41 11.16
C TYR A 246 7.15 2.53 12.12
N HIS A 247 8.21 3.23 11.73
CA HIS A 247 9.39 3.45 12.56
C HIS A 247 9.06 4.24 13.82
N GLN A 248 8.21 5.27 13.72
CA GLN A 248 7.76 6.04 14.87
C GLN A 248 7.01 5.14 15.88
N GLN A 249 6.11 4.28 15.39
CA GLN A 249 5.37 3.34 16.24
C GLN A 249 6.29 2.28 16.86
N GLN A 250 7.24 1.74 16.10
CA GLN A 250 8.20 0.77 16.63
C GLN A 250 9.10 1.38 17.70
N ARG A 251 9.58 2.63 17.51
CA ARG A 251 10.32 3.36 18.55
C ARG A 251 9.47 3.55 19.81
N ARG A 252 8.20 3.92 19.67
CA ARG A 252 7.28 4.02 20.82
C ARG A 252 7.10 2.68 21.53
N ARG A 253 6.91 1.59 20.77
CA ARG A 253 6.82 0.23 21.33
C ARG A 253 8.06 -0.15 22.14
N ILE A 254 9.27 0.13 21.65
CA ILE A 254 10.52 -0.17 22.37
C ILE A 254 10.59 0.61 23.69
N ILE A 255 10.13 1.88 23.71
CA ILE A 255 10.11 2.71 24.92
C ILE A 255 9.03 2.21 25.91
N GLU A 256 7.83 1.91 25.39
CA GLU A 256 6.65 1.52 26.16
C GLU A 256 6.67 0.06 26.62
N GLN A 257 7.50 -0.80 26.04
CA GLN A 257 7.64 -2.22 26.40
C GLN A 257 8.09 -2.46 27.85
N ARG A 258 8.54 -1.42 28.57
CA ARG A 258 8.67 -1.48 30.04
C ARG A 258 7.33 -1.63 30.75
N SER A 259 6.22 -1.32 30.10
CA SER A 259 4.86 -1.56 30.56
C SER A 259 4.30 -2.82 29.91
N LEU A 260 3.66 -3.68 30.70
CA LEU A 260 3.02 -4.95 30.29
C LEU A 260 1.76 -4.73 29.39
N SER A 261 1.67 -3.63 28.66
CA SER A 261 0.50 -3.31 27.86
C SER A 261 0.45 -4.15 26.57
N PRO A 262 -0.76 -4.60 26.15
CA PRO A 262 -0.91 -5.39 24.94
C PRO A 262 -0.50 -4.60 23.69
N PRO A 263 -0.04 -5.28 22.62
CA PRO A 263 0.44 -4.64 21.41
C PRO A 263 -0.62 -3.69 20.82
N SER A 264 -0.22 -2.44 20.62
CA SER A 264 -1.10 -1.39 20.11
C SER A 264 -1.64 -1.73 18.71
N ARG A 265 -2.98 -1.67 18.55
CA ARG A 265 -3.73 -1.89 17.29
C ARG A 265 -3.21 -1.04 16.12
N HIS A 266 -2.57 0.09 16.42
CA HIS A 266 -2.10 1.04 15.40
C HIS A 266 -1.02 0.49 14.48
N CYS A 267 -0.15 -0.42 14.94
CA CYS A 267 0.91 -0.95 14.07
C CYS A 267 0.42 -2.06 13.13
N LEU A 268 -0.66 -2.75 13.48
CA LEU A 268 -1.34 -3.64 12.53
C LEU A 268 -1.92 -2.85 11.36
N SER A 269 -2.51 -1.69 11.63
CA SER A 269 -3.04 -0.80 10.58
C SER A 269 -1.94 -0.30 9.63
N VAL A 270 -0.77 0.09 10.14
CA VAL A 270 0.35 0.54 9.28
C VAL A 270 0.93 -0.60 8.45
N ARG A 271 1.14 -1.78 9.04
CA ARG A 271 1.60 -2.98 8.31
C ARG A 271 0.59 -3.39 7.23
N HIS A 272 -0.70 -3.35 7.54
CA HIS A 272 -1.75 -3.61 6.59
C HIS A 272 -1.74 -2.61 5.43
N GLY A 273 -1.74 -1.30 5.72
CA GLY A 273 -1.67 -0.27 4.67
C GLY A 273 -0.41 -0.38 3.79
N PHE A 274 0.73 -0.76 4.37
CA PHE A 274 1.95 -1.05 3.61
C PHE A 274 1.79 -2.25 2.69
N ARG A 275 1.21 -3.34 3.19
CA ARG A 275 0.95 -4.53 2.38
C ARG A 275 -0.02 -4.24 1.23
N VAL A 276 -1.10 -3.51 1.49
CA VAL A 276 -2.04 -3.03 0.46
C VAL A 276 -1.28 -2.24 -0.60
N LEU A 277 -0.42 -1.30 -0.21
CA LEU A 277 0.34 -0.48 -1.16
C LEU A 277 1.30 -1.34 -2.00
N VAL A 278 1.98 -2.31 -1.39
CA VAL A 278 2.83 -3.27 -2.11
C VAL A 278 2.00 -4.11 -3.09
N GLN A 279 0.80 -4.53 -2.70
CA GLN A 279 -0.11 -5.25 -3.57
C GLN A 279 -0.63 -4.37 -4.72
N PHE A 280 -0.84 -3.09 -4.47
CA PHE A 280 -1.18 -2.15 -5.52
C PHE A 280 0.00 -1.96 -6.50
N ILE A 281 1.22 -1.75 -5.98
CA ILE A 281 2.44 -1.67 -6.80
C ILE A 281 2.58 -2.90 -7.70
N GLY A 282 2.37 -4.10 -7.16
CA GLY A 282 2.45 -5.31 -7.96
C GLY A 282 1.37 -5.39 -9.04
N THR A 283 0.14 -4.90 -8.81
CA THR A 283 -0.85 -4.77 -9.91
C THR A 283 -0.42 -3.78 -10.98
N LEU A 284 0.19 -2.65 -10.61
CA LEU A 284 0.69 -1.68 -11.58
C LEU A 284 1.80 -2.28 -12.46
N VAL A 285 2.65 -3.11 -11.86
CA VAL A 285 3.69 -3.87 -12.57
C VAL A 285 3.09 -4.91 -13.51
N GLN A 286 2.01 -5.58 -13.11
CA GLN A 286 1.31 -6.56 -13.95
C GLN A 286 0.63 -5.91 -15.17
N THR A 287 0.26 -4.63 -15.09
CA THR A 287 -0.38 -3.89 -16.18
C THR A 287 0.57 -2.95 -16.93
N ASP A 288 1.88 -3.13 -16.80
CA ASP A 288 2.92 -2.30 -17.43
C ASP A 288 2.84 -0.79 -17.14
N LEU A 289 2.09 -0.38 -16.12
CA LEU A 289 2.11 1.00 -15.63
C LEU A 289 3.39 1.31 -14.86
N LEU A 290 4.04 0.28 -14.34
CA LEU A 290 5.39 0.34 -13.80
C LEU A 290 6.28 -0.63 -14.57
N THR A 291 7.49 -0.20 -14.88
CA THR A 291 8.51 -1.09 -15.43
C THR A 291 9.12 -1.93 -14.31
N ALA A 292 9.79 -3.02 -14.67
CA ALA A 292 10.50 -3.79 -13.67
C ALA A 292 11.74 -3.07 -13.09
N THR A 293 12.34 -2.16 -13.86
CA THR A 293 13.38 -1.27 -13.36
C THR A 293 12.84 -0.41 -12.21
N ASP A 294 11.62 0.14 -12.37
CA ASP A 294 10.97 0.92 -11.32
C ASP A 294 10.68 0.07 -10.08
N LEU A 295 10.18 -1.16 -10.28
CA LEU A 295 9.94 -2.09 -9.18
C LEU A 295 11.24 -2.40 -8.44
N HIS A 296 12.35 -2.62 -9.15
CA HIS A 296 13.66 -2.83 -8.55
C HIS A 296 14.10 -1.62 -7.72
N ILE A 297 13.96 -0.41 -8.27
CA ILE A 297 14.30 0.85 -7.57
C ILE A 297 13.46 1.01 -6.31
N LEU A 298 12.14 0.88 -6.41
CA LEU A 298 11.21 0.99 -5.27
C LEU A 298 11.54 -0.07 -4.20
N THR A 299 11.81 -1.30 -4.63
CA THR A 299 12.11 -2.37 -3.69
C THR A 299 13.41 -2.09 -2.93
N ARG A 300 14.48 -1.78 -3.66
CA ARG A 300 15.81 -1.55 -3.10
C ARG A 300 15.87 -0.30 -2.22
N GLN A 301 15.26 0.80 -2.66
CA GLN A 301 15.43 2.10 -2.02
C GLN A 301 14.38 2.39 -0.94
N ARG A 302 13.18 1.80 -1.03
CA ARG A 302 12.03 2.20 -0.20
C ARG A 302 11.42 1.03 0.56
N ILE A 303 11.14 -0.10 -0.11
CA ILE A 303 10.53 -1.27 0.57
C ILE A 303 11.49 -1.90 1.56
N ILE A 304 12.77 -2.09 1.19
CA ILE A 304 13.77 -2.62 2.13
C ILE A 304 13.99 -1.65 3.30
N ALA A 305 13.99 -0.34 3.04
CA ALA A 305 14.13 0.70 4.07
C ALA A 305 12.97 0.73 5.09
N PHE A 306 11.81 0.15 4.74
CA PHE A 306 10.69 -0.01 5.66
C PHE A 306 11.07 -0.88 6.87
N PHE A 307 11.83 -1.96 6.66
CA PHE A 307 12.17 -2.93 7.71
C PHE A 307 13.35 -2.43 8.56
N ILE A 308 13.27 -2.57 9.89
CA ILE A 308 14.22 -1.98 10.86
C ILE A 308 15.52 -2.82 11.01
N HIS A 309 15.77 -3.78 10.11
CA HIS A 309 16.57 -4.98 10.39
C HIS A 309 18.05 -4.79 10.77
N ASN A 310 18.63 -3.58 10.68
CA ASN A 310 20.08 -3.38 10.86
C ASN A 310 20.52 -2.51 12.05
N ARG A 311 19.63 -2.10 12.97
CA ARG A 311 20.02 -1.08 13.99
C ARG A 311 19.88 -1.44 15.46
N LEU A 312 19.34 -2.61 15.79
CA LEU A 312 19.02 -2.91 17.19
C LEU A 312 19.77 -4.10 17.78
N LEU A 313 20.72 -4.72 17.08
CA LEU A 313 21.56 -5.74 17.70
C LEU A 313 22.36 -5.07 18.82
N PRO A 314 22.08 -5.36 20.11
CA PRO A 314 22.86 -4.80 21.18
C PRO A 314 24.24 -5.47 21.09
N SER A 315 25.27 -4.69 20.80
CA SER A 315 26.64 -5.09 21.09
C SER A 315 26.76 -5.18 22.62
N SER A 316 26.40 -6.32 23.20
CA SER A 316 26.37 -6.51 24.66
C SER A 316 27.59 -7.30 25.12
N THR A 317 28.54 -6.61 25.74
CA THR A 317 29.72 -7.19 26.40
C THR A 317 29.53 -7.46 27.90
N HIS A 318 28.37 -7.22 28.51
CA HIS A 318 28.16 -7.53 29.94
C HIS A 318 26.81 -8.20 30.20
N ALA A 319 26.90 -9.45 30.67
CA ALA A 319 25.79 -10.37 30.88
C ALA A 319 25.13 -10.16 32.25
N ASP A 320 23.91 -9.62 32.24
CA ASP A 320 23.03 -9.61 33.40
C ASP A 320 21.76 -10.42 33.11
N LYS A 321 21.29 -11.20 34.08
CA LYS A 321 20.16 -12.15 33.93
C LYS A 321 18.84 -11.49 33.50
N ALA A 322 18.68 -10.18 33.69
CA ALA A 322 17.55 -9.41 33.14
C ALA A 322 17.49 -9.44 31.60
N LEU A 323 18.63 -9.72 30.93
CA LEU A 323 18.71 -9.87 29.49
C LEU A 323 17.91 -11.06 28.96
N VAL A 324 17.72 -12.14 29.72
CA VAL A 324 17.07 -13.36 29.19
C VAL A 324 15.58 -13.13 28.88
N LEU A 325 14.86 -12.44 29.77
CA LEU A 325 13.45 -12.09 29.54
C LEU A 325 13.31 -11.05 28.41
N GLN A 326 14.23 -10.08 28.35
CA GLN A 326 14.27 -9.09 27.28
C GLN A 326 14.58 -9.74 25.92
N HIS A 327 15.46 -10.74 25.90
CA HIS A 327 15.81 -11.50 24.71
C HIS A 327 14.61 -12.26 24.15
N HIS A 328 13.78 -12.89 25.01
CA HIS A 328 12.59 -13.62 24.54
C HIS A 328 11.53 -12.68 23.92
N GLN A 329 11.32 -11.49 24.49
CA GLN A 329 10.40 -10.50 23.92
C GLN A 329 10.91 -9.92 22.59
N HIS A 330 12.20 -9.59 22.54
CA HIS A 330 12.85 -9.11 21.32
C HIS A 330 12.76 -10.16 20.20
N TRP A 331 13.01 -11.43 20.54
CA TRP A 331 12.89 -12.56 19.61
C TRP A 331 11.49 -12.67 18.99
N ARG A 332 10.43 -12.52 19.79
CA ARG A 332 9.05 -12.55 19.27
C ARG A 332 8.80 -11.43 18.27
N VAL A 333 9.18 -10.19 18.60
CA VAL A 333 8.99 -9.03 17.71
C VAL A 333 9.80 -9.21 16.42
N TRP A 334 11.00 -9.78 16.53
CA TRP A 334 11.83 -10.10 15.37
C TRP A 334 11.19 -11.15 14.46
N ILE A 335 10.65 -12.24 15.02
CA ILE A 335 9.90 -13.24 14.23
C ILE A 335 8.72 -12.59 13.50
N GLU A 336 7.90 -11.81 14.20
CA GLU A 336 6.75 -11.12 13.57
C GLU A 336 7.18 -10.19 12.42
N GLU A 337 8.38 -9.59 12.53
CA GLU A 337 8.94 -8.74 11.47
C GLU A 337 9.42 -9.55 10.28
N VAL A 338 10.11 -10.65 10.53
CA VAL A 338 10.54 -11.59 9.49
C VAL A 338 9.33 -12.14 8.74
N GLU A 339 8.29 -12.59 9.45
CA GLU A 339 7.06 -13.11 8.84
C GLU A 339 6.41 -12.05 7.93
N PHE A 340 6.36 -10.80 8.41
CA PHE A 340 5.83 -9.69 7.62
C PHE A 340 6.70 -9.39 6.39
N GLN A 341 8.03 -9.40 6.54
CA GLN A 341 8.98 -9.21 5.43
C GLN A 341 8.83 -10.29 4.36
N ILE A 342 8.75 -11.56 4.78
CA ILE A 342 8.52 -12.69 3.88
C ILE A 342 7.19 -12.52 3.14
N ALA A 343 6.12 -12.14 3.84
CA ALA A 343 4.82 -11.91 3.20
C ALA A 343 4.88 -10.81 2.12
N VAL A 344 5.55 -9.70 2.39
CA VAL A 344 5.77 -8.60 1.43
C VAL A 344 6.58 -9.07 0.22
N LEU A 345 7.68 -9.78 0.44
CA LEU A 345 8.53 -10.30 -0.63
C LEU A 345 7.79 -11.33 -1.50
N LEU A 346 6.97 -12.19 -0.89
CA LEU A 346 6.15 -13.15 -1.62
C LEU A 346 5.08 -12.44 -2.46
N ASP A 347 4.45 -11.37 -1.94
CA ASP A 347 3.48 -10.59 -2.71
C ASP A 347 4.16 -9.92 -3.93
N LEU A 348 5.38 -9.39 -3.77
CA LEU A 348 6.16 -8.84 -4.89
C LEU A 348 6.58 -9.93 -5.90
N LEU A 349 7.09 -11.07 -5.42
CA LEU A 349 7.50 -12.19 -6.27
C LEU A 349 6.31 -12.71 -7.09
N ARG A 350 5.14 -12.88 -6.46
CA ARG A 350 3.92 -13.26 -7.16
C ARG A 350 3.57 -12.25 -8.26
N ALA A 351 3.66 -10.96 -7.97
CA ALA A 351 3.38 -9.93 -8.97
C ALA A 351 4.29 -10.04 -10.20
N VAL A 352 5.59 -10.26 -9.98
CA VAL A 352 6.61 -10.40 -11.03
C VAL A 352 6.40 -11.69 -11.82
N VAL A 353 6.14 -12.81 -11.16
CA VAL A 353 5.85 -14.08 -11.83
C VAL A 353 4.60 -13.97 -12.70
N CYS A 354 3.53 -13.34 -12.20
CA CYS A 354 2.32 -13.09 -12.99
C CYS A 354 2.62 -12.23 -14.23
N ARG A 355 3.44 -11.18 -14.10
CA ARG A 355 3.88 -10.37 -15.25
C ARG A 355 4.69 -11.19 -16.26
N GLN A 356 5.65 -11.98 -15.79
CA GLN A 356 6.51 -12.80 -16.66
C GLN A 356 5.73 -13.88 -17.40
N TYR A 357 4.68 -14.41 -16.79
CA TYR A 357 3.79 -15.35 -17.46
C TYR A 357 3.05 -14.71 -18.65
N THR A 358 2.73 -13.41 -18.55
CA THR A 358 2.09 -12.66 -19.63
C THR A 358 3.08 -12.09 -20.66
N LEU A 359 4.29 -11.74 -20.24
CA LEU A 359 5.31 -11.03 -21.02
C LEU A 359 6.70 -11.62 -20.74
N TRP A 360 7.08 -12.63 -21.50
CA TRP A 360 8.33 -13.38 -21.32
C TRP A 360 9.53 -12.64 -21.92
N ASP A 361 9.98 -11.54 -21.31
CA ASP A 361 10.95 -10.67 -22.03
C ASP A 361 12.34 -10.49 -21.43
N SER A 362 12.73 -11.03 -20.26
CA SER A 362 14.18 -10.98 -19.93
C SER A 362 14.77 -11.89 -18.86
N GLY A 363 14.01 -12.51 -17.95
CA GLY A 363 14.56 -13.33 -16.84
C GLY A 363 15.45 -12.59 -15.82
N LYS A 364 15.94 -11.37 -16.14
CA LYS A 364 16.81 -10.53 -15.30
C LYS A 364 16.13 -10.11 -14.01
N GLU A 365 14.82 -9.87 -14.07
CA GLU A 365 14.01 -9.47 -12.93
C GLU A 365 13.94 -10.59 -11.89
N LEU A 366 13.77 -11.84 -12.33
CA LEU A 366 13.68 -12.99 -11.42
C LEU A 366 14.97 -13.17 -10.63
N ASN A 367 16.13 -12.93 -11.24
CA ASN A 367 17.43 -12.98 -10.55
C ASN A 367 17.53 -11.94 -9.43
N ILE A 368 17.04 -10.73 -9.64
CA ILE A 368 16.99 -9.68 -8.61
C ILE A 368 16.14 -10.15 -7.42
N PHE A 369 14.95 -10.71 -7.68
CA PHE A 369 14.10 -11.23 -6.60
C PHE A 369 14.72 -12.44 -5.90
N ALA A 370 15.36 -13.34 -6.64
CA ALA A 370 16.09 -14.46 -6.07
C ALA A 370 17.21 -13.98 -5.12
N THR A 371 17.94 -12.93 -5.50
CA THR A 371 18.97 -12.34 -4.60
C THR A 371 18.36 -11.75 -3.33
N MET A 372 17.26 -11.00 -3.41
CA MET A 372 16.61 -10.43 -2.21
C MET A 372 16.02 -11.50 -1.29
N LEU A 373 15.47 -12.58 -1.86
CA LEU A 373 14.97 -13.72 -1.11
C LEU A 373 16.12 -14.47 -0.45
N ASN A 374 17.22 -14.72 -1.17
CA ASN A 374 18.42 -15.32 -0.60
C ASN A 374 19.02 -14.48 0.52
N ASP A 375 19.09 -13.16 0.37
CA ASP A 375 19.57 -12.26 1.42
C ASP A 375 18.69 -12.35 2.68
N THR A 376 17.37 -12.35 2.51
CA THR A 376 16.39 -12.46 3.61
C THR A 376 16.46 -13.82 4.32
N VAL A 377 16.65 -14.90 3.57
CA VAL A 377 16.85 -16.24 4.13
C VAL A 377 18.21 -16.33 4.83
N SER A 378 19.25 -15.71 4.27
CA SER A 378 20.59 -15.71 4.84
C SER A 378 20.64 -14.95 6.18
N THR A 379 19.98 -13.79 6.29
CA THR A 379 19.86 -13.06 7.56
C THR A 379 19.12 -13.88 8.61
N LEU A 380 18.05 -14.60 8.21
CA LEU A 380 17.34 -15.50 9.09
C LEU A 380 18.24 -16.63 9.64
N ILE A 381 18.99 -17.30 8.76
CA ILE A 381 19.85 -18.42 9.14
C ILE A 381 21.00 -17.94 10.02
N SER A 382 21.64 -16.81 9.69
CA SER A 382 22.76 -16.26 10.44
C SER A 382 22.39 -15.85 11.88
N SER A 383 21.13 -15.48 12.12
CA SER A 383 20.64 -15.14 13.47
C SER A 383 20.47 -16.35 14.39
N LYS A 384 20.35 -17.57 13.84
CA LYS A 384 20.07 -18.80 14.60
C LYS A 384 21.33 -19.47 15.16
N SER A 385 22.51 -19.17 14.63
CA SER A 385 23.76 -19.87 14.94
C SER A 385 24.49 -19.38 16.20
N SER A 386 23.90 -18.50 17.03
CA SER A 386 24.51 -18.08 18.30
C SER A 386 23.65 -18.41 19.53
N PRO A 387 23.62 -19.67 19.97
CA PRO A 387 23.41 -20.01 21.36
C PRO A 387 24.63 -20.78 21.85
N VAL A 388 25.75 -20.09 22.09
CA VAL A 388 26.80 -20.66 22.95
C VAL A 388 26.21 -20.63 24.36
N LEU A 389 25.65 -21.76 24.78
CA LEU A 389 25.35 -22.00 26.18
C LEU A 389 26.64 -21.71 26.98
N PRO A 390 26.55 -21.00 28.12
CA PRO A 390 27.67 -20.92 29.03
C PRO A 390 27.93 -22.35 29.54
N GLU A 391 28.90 -23.01 28.92
CA GLU A 391 29.50 -24.23 29.40
C GLU A 391 29.95 -23.95 30.84
N SER A 392 29.42 -24.76 31.74
CA SER A 392 29.67 -24.74 33.18
C SER A 392 31.12 -24.38 33.49
N ALA A 393 31.28 -23.38 34.36
CA ALA A 393 32.57 -22.93 34.87
C ALA A 393 33.46 -24.13 35.26
N PRO A 394 34.72 -24.20 34.78
CA PRO A 394 35.69 -25.09 35.38
C PRO A 394 36.04 -24.53 36.76
N GLU A 395 35.98 -25.40 37.77
CA GLU A 395 36.51 -25.11 39.10
C GLU A 395 37.98 -24.72 39.01
N ASP A 396 38.35 -23.80 39.91
CA ASP A 396 39.69 -23.31 40.17
C ASP A 396 40.74 -24.41 40.14
N ASP A 397 41.85 -24.18 39.43
CA ASP A 397 43.14 -24.42 40.07
C ASP A 397 44.25 -23.52 39.53
N SER A 398 44.95 -22.97 40.52
CA SER A 398 46.02 -21.99 40.46
C SER A 398 47.30 -22.49 39.80
N SER A 399 47.99 -21.63 39.03
CA SER A 399 49.43 -21.38 39.24
C SER A 399 49.94 -20.19 38.41
N LEU A 400 50.73 -19.37 39.11
CA LEU A 400 51.51 -18.22 38.65
C LEU A 400 52.66 -18.62 37.72
N SER A 401 52.95 -17.81 36.70
CA SER A 401 54.34 -17.41 36.40
C SER A 401 54.44 -16.18 35.50
N SER A 402 55.30 -15.29 35.97
CA SER A 402 55.76 -13.98 35.51
C SER A 402 56.74 -13.98 34.32
N GLY A 403 56.84 -12.83 33.64
CA GLY A 403 58.01 -12.40 32.83
C GLY A 403 57.57 -11.63 31.57
N SER A 404 57.62 -10.30 31.51
CA SER A 404 58.77 -9.38 31.38
C SER A 404 58.98 -8.85 29.94
N SER A 405 58.78 -7.54 29.81
CA SER A 405 59.58 -6.52 29.10
C SER A 405 59.77 -6.50 27.56
N ALA A 406 59.24 -5.41 26.99
CA ALA A 406 59.92 -4.32 26.24
C ALA A 406 60.24 -4.42 24.72
N SER A 407 59.74 -3.39 24.00
CA SER A 407 60.32 -2.63 22.84
C SER A 407 60.57 -3.37 21.51
N SER A 408 60.52 -2.81 20.29
CA SER A 408 60.20 -1.49 19.72
C SER A 408 59.78 -1.65 18.22
N ASP A 409 59.29 -0.54 17.66
CA ASP A 409 59.51 -0.04 16.29
C ASP A 409 58.89 -0.64 15.00
N THR A 410 58.09 0.25 14.38
CA THR A 410 58.08 0.72 12.97
C THR A 410 57.48 -0.08 11.80
N ALA A 411 56.49 0.61 11.19
CA ALA A 411 56.24 0.82 9.76
C ALA A 411 55.72 -0.35 8.89
N THR A 412 54.57 -0.17 8.24
CA THR A 412 54.43 0.35 6.85
C THR A 412 52.96 0.29 6.38
N ALA A 413 52.62 1.21 5.49
CA ALA A 413 51.38 1.55 4.79
C ALA A 413 50.41 0.41 4.34
N MET A 414 49.12 0.75 4.18
CA MET A 414 48.46 0.86 2.86
C MET A 414 46.96 1.25 2.95
N THR A 415 46.63 2.38 2.30
CA THR A 415 45.45 2.66 1.44
C THR A 415 44.05 2.14 1.80
N ALA A 416 43.11 3.06 2.02
CA ALA A 416 41.70 2.91 1.60
C ALA A 416 41.01 4.27 1.37
N THR A 417 40.97 4.63 0.09
CA THR A 417 39.93 5.35 -0.67
C THR A 417 38.84 6.12 0.08
N THR A 418 38.97 7.45 0.07
CA THR A 418 37.89 8.44 0.15
C THR A 418 37.08 8.42 -1.16
N SER A 419 35.74 8.30 -1.08
CA SER A 419 34.84 8.70 -2.17
C SER A 419 33.96 9.83 -1.66
N ALA A 420 34.35 11.05 -2.04
CA ALA A 420 33.51 12.24 -1.99
C ALA A 420 32.59 12.20 -3.21
N ILE A 421 31.28 12.37 -2.99
CA ILE A 421 30.33 12.65 -4.06
C ILE A 421 30.15 14.17 -4.07
N ASP A 422 30.72 14.79 -5.10
CA ASP A 422 30.54 16.21 -5.40
C ASP A 422 29.08 16.49 -5.77
N THR A 423 28.51 17.45 -5.04
CA THR A 423 27.20 18.04 -5.31
C THR A 423 27.39 19.17 -6.31
N ILE A 424 27.08 18.93 -7.59
CA ILE A 424 27.04 19.99 -8.60
C ILE A 424 25.74 20.77 -8.42
N THR A 425 25.87 21.98 -7.88
CA THR A 425 24.82 22.98 -7.77
C THR A 425 24.96 23.92 -8.97
N ALA A 426 24.06 23.84 -9.94
CA ALA A 426 24.01 24.78 -11.06
C ALA A 426 23.02 25.91 -10.73
N THR A 427 23.56 27.02 -10.25
CA THR A 427 22.88 28.30 -10.09
C THR A 427 23.01 29.06 -11.40
N THR A 428 21.91 29.31 -12.11
CA THR A 428 21.89 30.25 -13.25
C THR A 428 20.96 31.40 -12.92
N THR A 429 21.57 32.48 -12.44
CA THR A 429 21.01 33.82 -12.34
C THR A 429 21.12 34.51 -13.70
N MET A 430 19.98 34.88 -14.31
CA MET A 430 19.92 35.88 -15.37
C MET A 430 18.84 36.90 -14.98
N THR A 431 19.32 38.09 -14.64
CA THR A 431 18.61 39.32 -14.40
C THR A 431 18.21 39.99 -15.72
N SER A 432 16.94 40.36 -15.88
CA SER A 432 16.55 41.57 -16.61
C SER A 432 15.13 42.00 -16.23
N SER A 433 14.98 43.30 -15.95
CA SER A 433 13.73 44.02 -15.67
C SER A 433 13.39 44.94 -16.86
N PRO A 434 12.34 45.78 -16.79
CA PRO A 434 10.97 45.56 -17.30
C PRO A 434 10.68 46.45 -18.55
N PRO A 435 9.44 46.49 -19.11
CA PRO A 435 8.55 47.60 -18.72
C PRO A 435 7.00 47.38 -18.86
N SER A 436 6.27 48.29 -18.20
CA SER A 436 5.00 48.95 -18.56
C SER A 436 3.69 48.17 -18.81
N SER A 437 2.71 48.45 -17.95
CA SER A 437 1.24 48.35 -18.08
C SER A 437 0.62 49.70 -18.57
N PRO A 438 -0.70 49.89 -18.81
CA PRO A 438 -1.85 49.01 -19.15
C PRO A 438 -2.64 49.56 -20.40
N PRO A 439 -3.89 49.16 -20.73
CA PRO A 439 -5.11 49.59 -20.01
C PRO A 439 -6.20 48.51 -19.84
N SER A 440 -7.21 48.90 -19.08
CA SER A 440 -8.27 48.17 -18.39
C SER A 440 -9.59 47.97 -19.16
N SER A 441 -10.39 47.01 -18.66
CA SER A 441 -11.89 46.86 -18.70
C SER A 441 -12.46 45.78 -19.65
N PRO A 442 -13.69 45.25 -19.45
CA PRO A 442 -14.49 45.10 -18.22
C PRO A 442 -14.98 43.65 -17.98
N LEU A 443 -15.50 43.44 -16.77
CA LEU A 443 -16.16 42.25 -16.24
C LEU A 443 -17.32 41.75 -17.12
N SER A 444 -17.33 40.45 -17.42
CA SER A 444 -18.56 39.71 -17.75
C SER A 444 -18.73 38.54 -16.78
N SER A 445 -19.88 38.56 -16.11
CA SER A 445 -20.34 37.55 -15.16
C SER A 445 -20.75 36.27 -15.89
N PHE A 446 -19.97 35.19 -15.74
CA PHE A 446 -20.42 33.86 -16.14
C PHE A 446 -21.06 33.12 -14.97
N SER A 447 -22.31 32.73 -15.20
CA SER A 447 -23.20 32.04 -14.28
C SER A 447 -22.72 30.64 -13.93
N SER A 448 -22.84 30.29 -12.66
CA SER A 448 -22.55 28.97 -12.08
C SER A 448 -23.69 27.98 -12.38
N SER A 449 -23.54 27.17 -13.44
CA SER A 449 -24.52 26.10 -13.78
C SER A 449 -23.91 24.74 -14.18
N SER A 450 -22.59 24.55 -14.16
CA SER A 450 -21.97 23.32 -14.68
C SER A 450 -21.98 22.13 -13.69
N ALA A 451 -21.82 22.37 -12.38
CA ALA A 451 -21.74 21.28 -11.40
C ALA A 451 -23.08 20.55 -11.13
N ALA A 452 -24.23 21.20 -11.38
CA ALA A 452 -25.54 20.58 -11.26
C ALA A 452 -25.87 19.69 -12.47
N ALA A 453 -25.35 20.03 -13.65
CA ALA A 453 -25.60 19.29 -14.89
C ALA A 453 -24.91 17.91 -14.90
N VAL A 454 -23.71 17.79 -14.30
CA VAL A 454 -22.98 16.51 -14.22
C VAL A 454 -23.68 15.51 -13.28
N VAL A 455 -24.26 15.99 -12.17
CA VAL A 455 -25.04 15.15 -11.25
C VAL A 455 -26.41 14.78 -11.85
N ALA A 456 -27.03 15.68 -12.62
CA ALA A 456 -28.29 15.40 -13.32
C ALA A 456 -28.10 14.42 -14.49
N ALA A 457 -26.99 14.50 -15.23
CA ALA A 457 -26.69 13.57 -16.33
C ALA A 457 -26.43 12.14 -15.83
N ALA A 458 -25.76 11.98 -14.69
CA ALA A 458 -25.57 10.68 -14.05
C ALA A 458 -26.89 10.08 -13.50
N ALA A 459 -27.82 10.91 -13.03
CA ALA A 459 -29.15 10.48 -12.61
C ALA A 459 -30.08 10.15 -13.80
N ALA A 460 -29.97 10.88 -14.91
CA ALA A 460 -30.76 10.62 -16.13
C ALA A 460 -30.33 9.33 -16.85
N ALA A 461 -29.04 9.00 -16.86
CA ALA A 461 -28.54 7.74 -17.40
C ALA A 461 -29.05 6.50 -16.61
N ALA A 462 -29.32 6.66 -15.31
CA ALA A 462 -29.91 5.61 -14.48
C ALA A 462 -31.42 5.44 -14.70
N ALA A 463 -32.14 6.47 -15.15
CA ALA A 463 -33.58 6.42 -15.42
C ALA A 463 -33.93 5.83 -16.80
N ALA A 464 -33.01 5.87 -17.77
CA ALA A 464 -33.22 5.40 -19.14
C ALA A 464 -33.10 3.86 -19.32
N VAL A 465 -32.83 3.10 -18.27
CA VAL A 465 -32.71 1.63 -18.28
C VAL A 465 -33.91 0.95 -17.60
N SER A 466 -35.10 1.56 -17.70
CA SER A 466 -36.36 0.86 -17.38
C SER A 466 -36.94 0.28 -18.68
N PRO A 467 -37.10 -1.05 -18.81
CA PRO A 467 -37.76 -1.62 -19.96
C PRO A 467 -39.26 -1.32 -19.90
N SER A 468 -39.80 -0.87 -21.02
CA SER A 468 -41.23 -0.84 -21.27
C SER A 468 -41.84 -2.22 -21.01
N ARG A 469 -42.72 -2.30 -20.02
CA ARG A 469 -43.83 -3.25 -19.95
C ARG A 469 -45.11 -2.47 -19.69
#